data_AF-T1A635-F1
#
_entry.id   AF-T1A635-F1
#
_cell.length_a   1.000
_cell.length_b   1.000
_cell.length_c   1.000
_cell.angle_alpha   90.00
_cell.angle_beta   90.00
_cell.angle_gamma   90.00
#
_symmetry.space_group_name_H-M   'P 1'
#
loop_
_entity.id
_entity.type
_entity.pdbx_description
1 polymer ?
#
loop_
_entity_poly.entity_id
_entity_poly.type
_entity_poly.pdbx_seq_one_letter_code
_entity_poly.pdbx_strand_id
1 'polypeptide(L)' 'MVTKHNSTHNSVLDGVTQLNLAMNAGVIVDLFAGGGGTSTSIESALGLPVDVAINHSPDAISMHEANHPR' A
#
# COMPACT_ATOMS: atom_id res chain seq x y z
N MET A 1 -19.81 -23.99 -29.20
CA MET A 1 -21.07 -23.58 -28.52
C MET A 1 -21.65 -24.81 -27.84
N VAL A 2 -21.53 -24.87 -26.50
CA VAL A 2 -22.35 -25.57 -25.48
C VAL A 2 -21.52 -25.39 -24.19
N THR A 3 -21.79 -24.34 -23.42
CA THR A 3 -22.69 -24.24 -22.25
C THR A 3 -21.93 -24.49 -20.94
N LYS A 4 -22.01 -23.50 -20.06
CA LYS A 4 -21.32 -23.38 -18.77
C LYS A 4 -21.73 -24.50 -17.81
N HIS A 5 -20.75 -25.14 -17.18
CA HIS A 5 -20.94 -25.77 -15.87
C HIS A 5 -20.53 -24.76 -14.79
N ASN A 6 -21.52 -24.32 -14.04
CA ASN A 6 -21.39 -23.49 -12.86
C ASN A 6 -20.82 -24.34 -11.71
N SER A 7 -19.50 -24.39 -11.57
CA SER A 7 -18.90 -24.84 -10.32
C SER A 7 -18.70 -23.62 -9.43
N THR A 8 -19.58 -23.46 -8.46
CA THR A 8 -19.31 -22.71 -7.23
C THR A 8 -18.14 -23.40 -6.53
N HIS A 9 -16.91 -23.07 -6.92
CA HIS A 9 -15.72 -23.43 -6.17
C HIS A 9 -15.60 -22.49 -4.98
N ASN A 10 -16.47 -22.70 -3.98
CA ASN A 10 -16.06 -22.49 -2.60
C ASN A 10 -15.17 -23.69 -2.28
N SER A 11 -13.90 -23.63 -2.68
CA SER A 11 -12.93 -24.67 -2.41
C SER A 11 -12.79 -24.78 -0.90
N VAL A 12 -13.31 -25.89 -0.40
CA VAL A 12 -13.14 -26.38 0.96
C VAL A 12 -11.66 -26.33 1.34
N LEU A 13 -11.45 -26.00 2.61
CA LEU A 13 -10.24 -25.62 3.31
C LEU A 13 -9.18 -26.73 3.36
N ASP A 14 -8.60 -27.08 2.21
CA ASP A 14 -7.61 -28.15 2.12
C ASP A 14 -6.20 -27.61 2.40
N GLY A 15 -5.91 -27.30 3.68
CA GLY A 15 -4.53 -27.09 4.16
C GLY A 15 -4.21 -25.75 4.85
N VAL A 16 -5.14 -25.18 5.62
CA VAL A 16 -4.93 -23.88 6.28
C VAL A 16 -3.98 -23.98 7.50
N THR A 17 -2.67 -23.95 7.26
CA THR A 17 -1.66 -23.61 8.28
C THR A 17 -1.66 -22.12 8.62
N GLN A 18 -2.43 -21.31 7.88
CA GLN A 18 -2.48 -19.87 8.02
C GLN A 18 -3.84 -19.41 8.56
N LEU A 19 -3.80 -18.66 9.66
CA LEU A 19 -4.99 -18.01 10.22
C LEU A 19 -5.35 -16.79 9.35
N ASN A 20 -6.62 -16.69 8.95
CA ASN A 20 -7.15 -15.50 8.30
C ASN A 20 -7.36 -14.38 9.34
N LEU A 21 -6.27 -13.73 9.71
CA LEU A 21 -6.26 -12.57 10.61
C LEU A 21 -6.70 -11.33 9.82
N ALA A 22 -7.78 -10.68 10.25
CA ALA A 22 -8.18 -9.39 9.71
C ALA A 22 -7.18 -8.30 10.16
N MET A 23 -6.05 -8.21 9.47
CA MET A 23 -5.04 -7.19 9.71
C MET A 23 -5.33 -6.00 8.80
N ASN A 24 -5.70 -4.87 9.38
CA ASN A 24 -5.72 -3.61 8.65
C ASN A 24 -4.31 -3.27 8.17
N ALA A 25 -4.22 -2.59 7.02
CA ALA A 25 -2.96 -1.98 6.61
C ALA A 25 -2.49 -1.03 7.72
N GLY A 26 -1.22 -1.16 8.12
CA GLY A 26 -0.62 -0.25 9.10
C GLY A 26 -0.49 1.16 8.53
N VAL A 27 -0.27 2.14 9.42
CA VAL A 27 0.01 3.52 9.03
C VAL A 27 1.47 3.65 8.58
N ILE A 28 1.70 4.25 7.42
CA ILE A 28 3.02 4.47 6.84
C ILE A 28 3.45 5.91 7.10
N VAL A 29 4.61 6.07 7.76
CA VAL A 29 5.14 7.39 8.15
C VAL A 29 6.58 7.56 7.68
N ASP A 30 6.85 8.62 6.91
CA ASP A 30 8.19 9.02 6.46
C ASP A 30 8.65 10.28 7.24
N LEU A 31 9.42 10.07 8.31
CA LEU A 31 9.75 11.12 9.30
C LEU A 31 10.80 12.14 8.84
N PHE A 32 11.53 11.85 7.76
CA PHE A 32 12.54 12.72 7.17
C PHE A 32 12.40 12.70 5.65
N ALA A 33 11.20 13.02 5.17
CA ALA A 33 10.76 12.68 3.82
C ALA A 33 11.56 13.33 2.69
N GLY A 34 12.40 14.33 2.99
CA GLY A 34 13.16 15.04 1.96
C GLY A 34 12.23 15.61 0.90
N GLY A 35 12.58 15.45 -0.37
CA GLY A 35 11.69 15.70 -1.50
C GLY A 35 10.82 14.50 -1.92
N GLY A 36 10.77 13.42 -1.15
CA GLY A 36 9.86 12.28 -1.38
C GLY A 36 10.47 11.00 -1.96
N GLY A 37 11.79 10.92 -2.19
CA GLY A 37 12.39 9.73 -2.81
C GLY A 37 12.10 8.41 -2.06
N THR A 38 12.22 8.41 -0.72
CA THR A 38 11.88 7.25 0.11
C THR A 38 10.39 6.95 0.02
N SER A 39 9.53 7.97 0.17
CA SER A 39 8.08 7.83 0.01
C SER A 39 7.70 7.19 -1.32
N THR A 40 8.23 7.66 -2.46
CA THR A 40 7.96 7.06 -3.78
C THR A 40 8.31 5.57 -3.83
N SER A 41 9.45 5.19 -3.23
CA SER A 41 9.87 3.78 -3.20
C SER A 41 8.99 2.92 -2.29
N ILE A 42 8.52 3.45 -1.14
CA ILE A 42 7.58 2.76 -0.26
C ILE A 42 6.25 2.54 -0.98
N GLU A 43 5.74 3.58 -1.65
CA GLU A 43 4.49 3.51 -2.41
C GLU A 43 4.56 2.47 -3.51
N SER A 44 5.67 2.43 -4.24
CA SER A 44 5.90 1.44 -5.30
C SER A 44 6.04 0.02 -4.75
N ALA A 45 6.68 -0.14 -3.59
CA ALA A 45 6.94 -1.46 -2.99
C ALA A 45 5.69 -2.07 -2.35
N LEU A 46 4.87 -1.25 -1.70
CA LEU A 46 3.70 -1.70 -0.95
C LEU A 46 2.39 -1.57 -1.73
N GLY A 47 2.38 -0.76 -2.80
CA GLY A 47 1.15 -0.38 -3.49
C GLY A 47 0.21 0.48 -2.61
N LEU A 48 0.76 1.11 -1.57
CA LEU A 48 0.03 1.90 -0.59
C LEU A 48 0.68 3.29 -0.45
N PRO A 49 -0.11 4.37 -0.41
CA PRO A 49 0.41 5.73 -0.21
C PRO A 49 1.10 5.87 1.16
N VAL A 50 2.05 6.80 1.29
CA VAL A 50 2.50 7.26 2.61
C VAL A 50 1.39 8.09 3.25
N ASP A 51 0.99 7.77 4.48
CA ASP A 51 -0.05 8.50 5.20
C ASP A 51 0.46 9.84 5.73
N VAL A 52 1.68 9.85 6.27
CA VAL A 52 2.29 11.02 6.90
C VAL A 52 3.75 11.17 6.45
N ALA A 53 4.06 12.30 5.84
CA ALA A 53 5.43 12.71 5.51
C ALA A 53 5.79 13.94 6.33
N ILE A 54 6.90 13.88 7.08
CA ILE A 54 7.36 14.98 7.94
C ILE A 54 8.70 15.48 7.43
N ASN A 55 8.82 16.80 7.37
CA ASN A 55 10.09 17.45 7.17
C ASN A 55 10.11 18.83 7.84
N HIS A 56 11.30 19.38 8.08
CA HIS A 56 11.47 20.68 8.73
C HIS A 56 11.79 21.80 7.72
N SER A 57 12.32 21.44 6.55
CA SER A 57 12.71 22.40 5.51
C SER A 57 11.50 22.72 4.62
N PRO A 58 11.08 24.00 4.51
CA PRO A 58 9.98 24.40 3.63
C PRO A 58 10.22 24.03 2.16
N ASP A 59 11.45 24.15 1.67
CA ASP A 59 11.80 23.79 0.29
C ASP A 59 11.63 22.29 0.03
N ALA A 60 12.00 21.47 1.02
CA ALA A 60 11.85 20.03 0.90
C ALA A 60 10.39 19.60 1.02
N ILE A 61 9.60 20.25 1.89
CA ILE A 61 8.14 20.07 1.95
C ILE A 61 7.52 20.41 0.60
N SER A 62 7.83 21.57 0.03
CA SER A 62 7.27 22.00 -1.26
C SER A 62 7.64 21.03 -2.40
N MET A 63 8.89 20.56 -2.46
CA MET A 63 9.27 19.54 -3.43
C MET A 63 8.54 18.21 -3.20
N HIS A 64 8.38 17.79 -1.94
CA HIS A 64 7.66 16.57 -1.60
C HIS A 64 6.19 16.65 -2.06
N GLU A 65 5.50 17.76 -1.79
CA GLU A 65 4.12 18.00 -2.23
C GLU A 65 3.98 18.00 -3.75
N ALA A 66 4.96 18.57 -4.48
CA ALA A 66 4.97 18.55 -5.94
C ALA A 66 5.18 17.14 -6.52
N ASN A 67 5.98 16.31 -5.85
CA ASN A 67 6.24 14.92 -6.27
C ASN A 67 5.13 13.95 -5.85
N HIS A 68 4.42 14.26 -4.77
CA HIS A 68 3.31 13.47 -4.22
C HIS A 68 2.01 14.29 -4.20
N PRO A 69 1.46 14.68 -5.36
CA PRO A 69 0.18 15.38 -5.42
C PRO A 69 -0.92 14.43 -4.95
N ARG A 70 -1.72 14.88 -3.99
CA ARG A 70 -2.92 14.16 -3.54
C ARG A 70 -4.13 14.48 -4.39
#